data_AF-A0AAV5G5P6-F1
#
_entry.id   AF-A0AAV5G5P6-F1
#
_cell.length_a   1.000
_cell.length_b   1.000
_cell.length_c   1.000
_cell.angle_alpha   90.00
_cell.angle_beta   90.00
_cell.angle_gamma   90.00
#
_symmetry.space_group_name_H-M   'P 1'
#
loop_
_entity.id
_entity.type
_entity.pdbx_description
1 polymer ?
#
loop_
_entity_poly.entity_id
_entity_poly.type
_entity_poly.pdbx_seq_one_letter_code
_entity_poly.pdbx_strand_id
1 'polypeptide(L)'
;MTQQGAAGTPDPHFIDVQRREIVVHTMSSQDGVETLAIDKLVRGGDPKRLLLLNKFDAQQLKDALEAYLKTIYSKELAGLNTTLSPKDMLELFGEDDN
;
A
#
# COMPACT_ATOMS: atom_id res chain seq x y z
N MET A 1 15.30 30.47 1.78
CA MET A 1 16.23 30.00 0.73
C MET A 1 15.51 28.95 -0.09
N THR A 2 15.20 29.28 -1.33
CA THR A 2 14.33 28.51 -2.24
C THR A 2 15.17 27.87 -3.34
N GLN A 3 15.14 26.55 -3.50
CA GLN A 3 14.52 25.86 -4.64
C GLN A 3 14.96 24.40 -4.82
N GLN A 4 13.98 23.60 -5.22
CA GLN A 4 14.04 22.48 -6.17
C GLN A 4 14.72 21.19 -5.70
N GLY A 5 13.91 20.36 -5.02
CA GLY A 5 14.05 18.91 -5.16
C GLY A 5 13.54 18.49 -6.54
N ALA A 6 14.25 17.56 -7.17
CA ALA A 6 14.06 17.06 -8.52
C ALA A 6 12.60 16.78 -8.89
N ALA A 7 12.28 16.82 -10.19
CA ALA A 7 11.07 16.24 -10.76
C ALA A 7 11.08 14.72 -10.53
N GLY A 8 10.88 14.30 -9.29
CA GLY A 8 10.74 12.93 -8.86
C GLY A 8 9.34 12.44 -9.20
N THR A 9 9.21 11.13 -9.36
CA THR A 9 7.92 10.43 -9.38
C THR A 9 6.97 11.05 -8.36
N PRO A 10 5.69 11.32 -8.74
CA PRO A 10 4.76 11.95 -7.82
C PRO A 10 4.70 11.17 -6.51
N ASP A 11 4.84 11.89 -5.40
CA ASP A 11 4.76 11.33 -4.06
C ASP A 11 3.49 10.49 -3.93
N PRO A 12 3.59 9.23 -3.46
CA PRO A 12 2.41 8.37 -3.33
C PRO A 12 1.34 9.05 -2.48
N HIS A 13 0.14 9.10 -3.04
CA HIS A 13 -1.03 9.68 -2.41
C HIS A 13 -2.16 8.65 -2.40
N PHE A 14 -2.80 8.47 -1.24
CA PHE A 14 -3.93 7.57 -1.10
C PHE A 14 -4.91 8.05 -0.04
N ILE A 15 -6.12 7.52 -0.13
CA ILE A 15 -7.19 7.76 0.83
C ILE A 15 -7.29 6.53 1.73
N ASP A 16 -7.17 6.72 3.04
CA ASP A 16 -7.35 5.60 3.97
C ASP A 16 -8.84 5.27 4.18
N VAL A 17 -9.11 4.18 4.91
CA VAL A 17 -10.48 3.72 5.21
C VAL A 17 -11.30 4.74 6.02
N GLN A 18 -10.65 5.71 6.68
CA GLN A 18 -11.30 6.81 7.40
C GLN A 18 -11.49 8.04 6.52
N ARG A 19 -11.29 7.92 5.20
CA ARG A 19 -11.40 9.01 4.21
C ARG A 19 -10.42 10.15 4.47
N ARG A 20 -9.25 9.86 5.03
CA ARG A 20 -8.17 10.84 5.23
C ARG A 20 -7.25 10.81 4.01
N GLU A 21 -6.91 11.98 3.50
CA GLU A 21 -5.91 12.17 2.45
C GLU A 21 -4.51 12.00 3.05
N ILE A 22 -3.75 11.01 2.58
CA ILE A 22 -2.42 10.65 3.07
C ILE A 22 -1.40 10.84 1.94
N VAL A 23 -0.33 11.57 2.22
CA VAL A 23 0.82 11.75 1.32
C VAL A 23 2.05 11.13 1.95
N VAL A 24 2.86 10.46 1.13
CA VAL A 24 4.13 9.86 1.52
C VAL A 24 5.26 10.51 0.75
N HIS A 25 6.29 11.01 1.43
CA HIS A 25 7.45 11.62 0.78
C HIS A 25 8.74 11.36 1.57
N THR A 26 9.87 11.37 0.87
CA THR A 26 11.19 11.26 1.50
C THR A 26 11.66 12.62 2.00
N MET A 27 12.22 12.65 3.20
CA MET A 27 12.85 13.82 3.79
C MET A 27 14.32 13.53 4.10
N SER A 28 15.19 14.43 3.67
CA SER A 28 16.60 14.43 4.07
C SER A 28 16.79 15.42 5.22
N SER A 29 17.32 14.94 6.35
CA SER A 29 17.78 15.81 7.43
C SER A 29 19.08 16.52 7.06
N GLN A 30 19.40 17.62 7.76
CA GLN A 30 20.68 18.33 7.57
C GLN A 30 21.90 17.44 7.84
N ASP A 31 21.73 16.42 8.68
CA ASP A 31 22.75 15.42 9.01
C ASP A 31 22.88 14.31 7.96
N GLY A 32 22.17 14.43 6.82
CA GLY A 32 22.23 13.49 5.70
C GLY A 32 21.43 12.20 5.90
N VAL A 33 20.68 12.07 7.00
CA VAL A 33 19.82 10.90 7.23
C VAL A 33 18.52 11.09 6.45
N GLU A 34 18.25 10.15 5.55
CA GLU A 34 16.98 10.05 4.82
C GLU A 34 15.93 9.31 5.64
N THR A 35 14.72 9.86 5.64
CA THR A 35 13.56 9.36 6.38
C THR A 35 12.32 9.40 5.50
N LEU A 36 11.37 8.51 5.74
CA LEU A 36 10.08 8.47 5.07
C LEU A 36 9.04 9.18 5.95
N ALA A 37 8.48 10.28 5.45
CA ALA A 37 7.39 10.98 6.11
C ALA A 37 6.05 10.51 5.55
N ILE A 38 5.11 10.24 6.45
CA ILE A 38 3.72 9.91 6.12
C ILE A 38 2.87 10.97 6.81
N ASP A 39 2.29 11.85 6.00
CA ASP A 39 1.58 13.02 6.47
C ASP A 39 0.10 12.95 6.05
N LYS A 40 -0.78 13.35 6.97
CA LYS A 40 -2.20 13.54 6.71
C LYS A 40 -2.42 14.97 6.20
N LEU A 41 -3.04 15.11 5.04
CA LEU A 41 -3.50 16.42 4.57
C LEU A 41 -4.71 16.87 5.39
N VAL A 42 -4.68 18.12 5.84
CA VAL A 42 -5.78 18.76 6.56
C VAL A 42 -6.35 19.85 5.66
N ARG A 43 -7.66 19.83 5.43
CA ARG A 43 -8.31 20.85 4.59
C ARG A 43 -8.18 22.22 5.24
N GLY A 44 -7.59 23.17 4.53
CA GLY A 44 -7.42 24.55 4.99
C GLY A 44 -6.38 24.73 6.11
N GLY A 45 -5.55 23.72 6.37
CA GLY A 45 -4.50 23.79 7.38
C GLY A 45 -3.24 23.06 6.94
N ASP A 46 -2.21 23.11 7.78
CA ASP A 46 -0.95 22.44 7.51
C ASP A 46 -1.09 20.90 7.57
N PRO A 47 -0.34 20.16 6.73
CA PRO A 47 -0.25 18.73 6.84
C PRO A 47 0.18 18.30 8.25
N LYS A 48 -0.50 17.29 8.78
CA LYS A 48 -0.19 16.71 10.09
C LYS A 48 0.62 15.43 9.92
N ARG A 49 1.82 15.40 10.48
CA ARG A 49 2.64 14.19 10.49
C ARG A 49 1.99 13.06 11.26
N LEU A 50 1.87 11.91 10.61
CA LEU A 50 1.42 10.66 11.23
C LEU A 50 2.61 9.79 11.62
N LEU A 51 3.56 9.62 10.70
CA LEU A 51 4.76 8.80 10.94
C LEU A 51 5.99 9.48 10.32
N LEU A 52 7.13 9.25 10.96
CA LEU A 52 8.45 9.53 10.42
C LEU A 52 9.29 8.27 10.63
N LEU A 53 9.67 7.62 9.54
CA LEU A 53 10.32 6.32 9.58
C LEU A 53 11.75 6.44 9.06
N ASN A 54 12.70 5.80 9.74
CA ASN A 54 13.99 5.52 9.15
C ASN A 54 13.89 4.30 8.20
N LYS A 55 15.00 3.95 7.54
CA LYS A 55 15.06 2.81 6.61
C LYS A 55 14.65 1.46 7.24
N PHE A 56 15.00 1.22 8.50
CA PHE A 56 14.72 -0.05 9.18
C PHE A 56 13.24 -0.16 9.55
N ASP A 57 12.65 0.92 10.06
CA ASP A 57 11.23 0.95 10.41
C ASP A 57 10.33 0.93 9.16
N ALA A 58 10.76 1.60 8.08
CA ALA A 58 10.07 1.53 6.79
C ALA A 58 10.07 0.11 6.21
N GLN A 59 11.18 -0.62 6.34
CA GLN A 59 11.25 -2.03 5.92
C GLN A 59 10.29 -2.91 6.74
N GLN A 60 10.25 -2.74 8.06
CA GLN A 60 9.32 -3.49 8.92
C GLN A 60 7.85 -3.20 8.57
N LEU A 61 7.52 -1.94 8.26
CA LEU A 61 6.17 -1.57 7.82
C LEU A 61 5.83 -2.22 6.48
N LYS A 62 6.75 -2.22 5.51
CA LYS A 62 6.57 -2.90 4.22
C LYS A 62 6.24 -4.38 4.42
N ASP A 63 7.01 -5.08 5.25
CA ASP A 63 6.84 -6.52 5.45
C ASP A 63 5.49 -6.82 6.15
N ALA A 64 5.06 -5.96 7.08
CA ALA A 64 3.74 -6.06 7.70
C ALA A 64 2.59 -5.83 6.69
N LEU A 65 2.74 -4.87 5.77
CA LEU A 65 1.77 -4.62 4.70
C LEU A 65 1.68 -5.81 3.73
N GLU A 66 2.81 -6.39 3.33
CA GLU A 66 2.85 -7.57 2.46
C GLU A 66 2.18 -8.78 3.11
N ALA A 67 2.45 -9.04 4.39
CA ALA A 67 1.83 -10.11 5.14
C ALA A 67 0.30 -9.94 5.25
N TYR A 68 -0.16 -8.71 5.50
CA TYR A 68 -1.59 -8.37 5.50
C TYR A 68 -2.23 -8.64 4.15
N LEU A 69 -1.66 -8.10 3.06
CA LEU A 69 -2.20 -8.25 1.71
C LEU A 69 -2.25 -9.71 1.27
N LYS A 70 -1.19 -10.47 1.53
CA LYS A 70 -1.16 -11.92 1.25
C LYS A 70 -2.31 -12.65 1.96
N THR A 71 -2.58 -12.29 3.21
CA THR A 71 -3.67 -12.88 3.99
C THR A 71 -5.03 -12.56 3.39
N ILE A 72 -5.26 -11.31 2.97
CA ILE A 72 -6.54 -10.89 2.37
C ILE A 72 -6.76 -11.58 1.03
N TYR A 73 -5.79 -11.53 0.12
CA TYR A 73 -5.92 -12.17 -1.19
C TYR A 73 -6.08 -13.69 -1.09
N SER A 74 -5.42 -14.34 -0.12
CA SER A 74 -5.63 -15.78 0.12
C SER A 74 -7.07 -16.09 0.54
N LYS A 75 -7.70 -15.23 1.35
CA LYS A 75 -9.10 -15.37 1.75
C LYS A 75 -10.05 -15.13 0.59
N GLU A 76 -9.78 -14.11 -0.24
CA GLU A 76 -10.58 -13.82 -1.44
C GLU A 76 -10.52 -14.99 -2.43
N LEU A 77 -9.33 -15.56 -2.67
CA LEU A 77 -9.17 -16.74 -3.52
C LEU A 77 -9.89 -17.97 -2.97
N ALA A 78 -9.81 -18.21 -1.66
CA ALA A 78 -10.56 -19.28 -1.01
C ALA A 78 -12.08 -19.08 -1.13
N GLY A 79 -12.56 -17.84 -1.04
CA GLY A 79 -13.96 -17.48 -1.29
C GLY A 79 -14.38 -17.67 -2.75
N LEU A 80 -13.53 -17.31 -3.71
CA LEU A 80 -13.76 -17.51 -5.14
C LEU A 80 -13.85 -19.00 -5.53
N ASN A 81 -13.06 -19.87 -4.89
CA ASN A 81 -13.14 -21.32 -5.09
C ASN A 81 -14.44 -21.94 -4.57
N THR A 82 -15.23 -21.23 -3.75
CA THR A 82 -16.59 -21.67 -3.37
C THR A 82 -17.68 -21.24 -4.35
N THR A 83 -17.34 -20.44 -5.36
CA THR A 83 -18.29 -19.92 -6.37
C THR A 83 -18.15 -20.53 -7.76
N LEU A 84 -17.26 -21.49 -7.98
CA LEU A 84 -17.34 -22.32 -9.19
C LEU A 84 -18.66 -23.11 -9.12
N SER A 85 -19.58 -22.85 -10.05
CA SER A 85 -20.81 -23.62 -10.09
C SER A 85 -20.48 -25.07 -10.47
N PRO A 86 -21.31 -26.06 -10.09
CA PRO A 86 -21.10 -27.45 -10.51
C PRO A 86 -20.94 -27.63 -12.03
N LYS A 87 -21.48 -26.71 -12.84
CA LYS A 87 -21.27 -26.70 -14.30
C LYS A 87 -19.87 -26.27 -14.69
N ASP A 88 -19.32 -25.25 -14.03
CA ASP A 88 -17.97 -24.74 -14.32
C ASP A 88 -16.89 -25.74 -13.89
N MET A 89 -17.15 -26.53 -12.82
CA MET A 89 -16.28 -27.66 -12.46
C MET A 89 -16.37 -28.81 -13.47
N LEU A 90 -17.54 -29.05 -14.07
CA LEU A 90 -17.70 -30.08 -15.10
C LEU A 90 -17.02 -29.67 -16.42
N GLU A 91 -17.03 -28.39 -16.78
CA GLU A 91 -16.32 -27.90 -17.97
C GLU A 91 -14.80 -27.89 -17.79
N LEU A 92 -14.30 -27.65 -16.57
CA LEU A 92 -12.85 -27.61 -16.30
C LEU A 92 -12.22 -28.99 -16.03
N PHE A 93 -13.01 -29.97 -15.56
CA PHE A 93 -12.50 -31.29 -15.14
C PHE A 93 -13.29 -32.48 -15.72
N GLY A 94 -14.28 -32.25 -16.60
CA GLY A 94 -15.16 -33.28 -17.14
C GLY A 94 -14.86 -33.74 -18.56
N GLU A 95 -13.72 -33.35 -19.15
CA GLU A 95 -13.26 -33.88 -20.43
C GLU A 95 -11.85 -34.46 -20.30
N ASP A 96 -11.78 -35.72 -19.86
CA ASP A 96 -10.76 -36.69 -20.27
C ASP A 96 -11.30 -38.11 -19.93
N ASP A 97 -12.36 -38.51 -20.64
CA ASP A 97 -12.75 -39.92 -20.80
C ASP A 97 -12.76 -40.22 -22.30
N ASN A 98 -11.57 -40.28 -22.92
CA ASN A 98 -11.30 -41.06 -24.13
C ASN A 98 -9.82 -41.47 -24.24
#